data_AF-A0A3A6P353-F1
#
_entry.id   AF-A0A3A6P353-F1
#
_cell.length_a   1.000
_cell.length_b   1.000
_cell.length_c   1.000
_cell.angle_alpha   90.00
_cell.angle_beta   90.00
_cell.angle_gamma   90.00
#
_symmetry.space_group_name_H-M   'P 1'
#
loop_
_entity.id
_entity.type
_entity.pdbx_description
1 polymer ?
#
loop_
_entity_poly.entity_id
_entity_poly.type
_entity_poly.pdbx_seq_one_letter_code
_entity_poly.pdbx_strand_id
1 'polypeptide(L)'
;MILIARASFPRSSLKETIRIFSQLPKLPATVKRFGPFFSIDDQGNFHYMSFFKFSEPQITFEEKKFIQKRFDLFAGVPGFTSSLDSWMSMEETLELLKKKGDDTKSG
;
A
#
# COMPACT_ATOMS: atom_id res chain seq x y z
N MET A 1 9.64 7.20 -4.31
CA MET A 1 8.21 7.01 -3.92
C MET A 1 8.00 5.64 -3.30
N ILE A 2 6.97 5.46 -2.48
CA ILE A 2 6.52 4.16 -1.95
C ILE A 2 4.99 4.01 -2.08
N LEU A 3 4.49 2.78 -2.06
CA LEU A 3 3.08 2.53 -1.74
C LEU A 3 2.94 2.12 -0.28
N ILE A 4 1.99 2.72 0.41
CA ILE A 4 1.57 2.33 1.74
C ILE A 4 0.22 1.62 1.60
N ALA A 5 0.20 0.33 1.92
CA ALA A 5 -1.05 -0.40 2.00
C ALA A 5 -1.50 -0.51 3.46
N ARG A 6 -2.77 -0.25 3.70
CA ARG A 6 -3.43 -0.45 4.98
C ARG A 6 -4.63 -1.34 4.77
N ALA A 7 -4.93 -2.20 5.74
CA ALA A 7 -6.16 -2.97 5.72
C ALA A 7 -6.68 -3.19 7.14
N SER A 8 -7.99 -3.41 7.28
CA SER A 8 -8.62 -3.76 8.55
C SER A 8 -9.70 -4.81 8.33
N PHE A 9 -9.86 -5.72 9.29
CA PHE A 9 -10.91 -6.73 9.27
C PHE A 9 -11.28 -7.20 10.68
N PRO A 10 -12.54 -7.59 10.92
CA PRO A 10 -12.97 -8.07 12.22
C PRO A 10 -12.42 -9.48 12.51
N ARG A 11 -12.35 -9.84 13.79
CA ARG A 11 -11.91 -11.18 14.22
C ARG A 11 -12.72 -12.33 13.60
N SER A 12 -14.01 -12.11 13.34
CA SER A 12 -14.89 -13.08 12.67
C SER A 12 -14.38 -13.50 11.29
N SER A 13 -13.66 -12.61 10.61
CA SER A 13 -13.13 -12.84 9.26
C SER A 13 -11.70 -13.38 9.24
N LEU A 14 -11.05 -13.56 10.41
CA LEU A 14 -9.64 -13.93 10.52
C LEU A 14 -9.27 -15.20 9.73
N LYS A 15 -10.09 -16.26 9.83
CA LYS A 15 -9.82 -17.53 9.15
C LYS A 15 -9.78 -17.36 7.64
N GLU A 16 -10.73 -16.62 7.09
CA GLU A 16 -10.83 -16.37 5.65
C GLU A 16 -9.72 -15.43 5.17
N THR A 17 -9.40 -14.40 5.94
CA THR A 17 -8.27 -13.50 5.64
C THR A 17 -6.95 -14.28 5.61
N ILE A 18 -6.69 -15.18 6.57
CA ILE A 18 -5.48 -16.02 6.57
C ILE A 18 -5.43 -16.91 5.32
N ARG A 19 -6.56 -17.53 4.96
CA ARG A 19 -6.68 -18.37 3.76
C ARG A 19 -6.28 -17.58 2.51
N ILE A 20 -6.87 -16.41 2.28
CA ILE A 20 -6.55 -15.57 1.11
C ILE A 20 -5.11 -15.06 1.18
N PHE A 21 -4.62 -14.67 2.36
CA PHE A 21 -3.26 -14.17 2.53
C PHE A 21 -2.21 -15.20 2.10
N SER A 22 -2.43 -16.49 2.42
CA SER A 22 -1.56 -17.59 2.01
C SER A 22 -1.58 -17.88 0.50
N GLN A 23 -2.62 -17.42 -0.21
CA GLN A 23 -2.80 -17.59 -1.65
C GLN A 23 -2.34 -16.37 -2.46
N LEU A 24 -1.85 -15.32 -1.80
CA LEU A 24 -1.43 -14.12 -2.50
C LEU A 24 -0.30 -14.43 -3.48
N PRO A 25 -0.35 -13.87 -4.70
CA PRO A 25 0.72 -14.05 -5.67
C PRO A 25 2.05 -13.54 -5.07
N LYS A 26 3.19 -14.12 -5.48
CA LYS A 26 4.50 -13.62 -5.06
C LYS A 26 4.71 -12.20 -5.56
N LEU A 27 5.42 -11.37 -4.80
CA LEU A 27 5.81 -10.04 -5.27
C LEU A 27 6.80 -10.17 -6.45
N PRO A 28 6.73 -9.30 -7.46
CA PRO A 28 7.75 -9.20 -8.49
C PRO A 28 9.11 -8.88 -7.85
N ALA A 29 10.20 -9.31 -8.48
CA ALA A 29 11.56 -9.06 -7.98
C ALA A 29 11.90 -7.55 -7.88
N THR A 30 11.19 -6.70 -8.64
CA THR A 30 11.33 -5.24 -8.61
C THR A 30 10.67 -4.58 -7.40
N VAL A 31 9.92 -5.34 -6.58
CA VAL A 31 9.17 -4.81 -5.44
C VAL A 31 9.71 -5.38 -4.14
N LYS A 32 10.29 -4.51 -3.31
CA LYS A 32 10.66 -4.81 -1.93
C LYS A 32 9.51 -4.44 -1.00
N ARG A 33 9.11 -5.37 -0.14
CA ARG A 33 8.12 -5.11 0.91
C ARG A 33 8.79 -5.00 2.27
N PHE A 34 8.43 -3.97 3.02
CA PHE A 34 8.68 -3.86 4.45
C PHE A 34 7.39 -4.11 5.22
N GLY A 35 7.44 -5.05 6.17
CA GLY A 35 6.26 -5.66 6.80
C GLY A 35 5.86 -7.01 6.17
N PRO A 36 4.65 -7.51 6.45
CA PRO A 36 3.55 -6.77 7.07
C PRO A 36 3.65 -6.57 8.58
N PHE A 37 3.09 -5.47 9.05
CA PHE A 37 2.88 -5.16 10.46
C PHE A 37 1.41 -5.36 10.80
N PHE A 38 1.15 -5.79 12.03
CA PHE A 38 -0.20 -5.99 12.54
C PHE A 38 -0.37 -5.35 13.90
N SER A 39 -1.58 -4.84 14.15
CA SER A 39 -2.07 -4.50 15.48
C SER A 39 -3.50 -4.99 15.64
N ILE A 40 -3.97 -5.05 16.88
CA ILE A 40 -5.35 -5.39 17.24
C ILE A 40 -5.86 -4.24 18.09
N ASP A 41 -7.03 -3.71 17.78
CA ASP A 41 -7.66 -2.65 18.60
C ASP A 41 -8.48 -3.23 19.77
N ASP A 42 -9.00 -2.36 20.63
CA ASP A 42 -9.80 -2.74 21.79
C ASP A 42 -11.13 -3.44 21.42
N GLN A 43 -11.58 -3.30 20.17
CA GLN A 43 -12.77 -3.98 19.64
C GLN A 43 -12.41 -5.35 19.03
N GLY A 44 -11.13 -5.73 19.02
CA GLY A 44 -10.63 -6.98 18.46
C GLY A 44 -10.52 -6.99 16.94
N ASN A 45 -10.56 -5.83 16.27
CA ASN A 45 -10.31 -5.74 14.83
C ASN A 45 -8.81 -5.81 14.57
N PHE A 46 -8.45 -6.52 13.52
CA PHE A 46 -7.08 -6.60 13.05
C PHE A 46 -6.80 -5.43 12.12
N HIS A 47 -5.65 -4.78 12.32
CA HIS A 47 -5.13 -3.75 11.45
C HIS A 47 -3.84 -4.23 10.83
N TYR A 48 -3.67 -3.97 9.54
CA TYR A 48 -2.55 -4.37 8.71
C TYR A 48 -1.91 -3.13 8.11
N MET A 49 -0.57 -3.12 8.04
CA MET A 49 0.16 -2.12 7.28
C MET A 49 1.37 -2.74 6.56
N SER A 50 1.65 -2.29 5.34
CA SER A 50 2.86 -2.65 4.60
C SER A 50 3.33 -1.51 3.72
N PHE A 51 4.65 -1.43 3.55
CA PHE A 51 5.30 -0.46 2.68
C PHE A 51 5.92 -1.21 1.51
N PHE A 52 5.68 -0.73 0.30
CA PHE A 52 6.22 -1.28 -0.93
C PHE A 52 7.14 -0.26 -1.57
N LYS A 53 8.41 -0.62 -1.71
CA LYS A 53 9.44 0.16 -2.42
C LYS A 53 9.77 -0.54 -3.74
N PHE A 54 9.81 0.25 -4.80
CA PHE A 54 10.08 -0.21 -6.15
C PHE A 54 11.54 0.08 -6.49
N SER A 55 12.13 -0.71 -7.39
CA SER A 55 13.51 -0.49 -7.85
C SER A 55 13.65 0.82 -8.60
N GLU A 56 12.62 1.18 -9.38
CA GLU A 56 12.57 2.44 -10.11
C GLU A 56 12.08 3.60 -9.22
N PRO A 57 12.53 4.84 -9.50
CA PRO A 57 12.08 6.02 -8.75
C PRO A 57 10.57 6.25 -8.87
N GLN A 58 10.02 5.94 -10.04
CA GLN A 58 8.60 6.10 -10.36
C GLN A 58 7.86 4.77 -10.26
N ILE A 59 6.68 4.82 -9.65
CA ILE A 59 5.79 3.67 -9.56
C ILE A 59 4.99 3.61 -10.84
N THR A 60 5.18 2.55 -11.61
CA THR A 60 4.43 2.36 -12.85
C THR A 60 2.97 2.03 -12.58
N PHE A 61 2.10 2.29 -13.56
CA PHE A 61 0.69 1.93 -13.46
C PHE A 61 0.49 0.43 -13.21
N GLU A 62 1.26 -0.42 -13.89
CA GLU A 62 1.17 -1.88 -13.75
C GLU A 62 1.64 -2.37 -12.38
N GLU A 63 2.65 -1.74 -11.79
CA GLU A 63 3.09 -2.04 -10.42
C GLU A 63 2.02 -1.69 -9.39
N LYS A 64 1.42 -0.49 -9.49
CA LYS A 64 0.32 -0.09 -8.60
C LYS A 64 -0.87 -1.02 -8.76
N LYS A 65 -1.25 -1.35 -10.00
CA LYS A 65 -2.34 -2.27 -10.33
C LYS A 65 -2.07 -3.69 -9.83
N PHE A 66 -0.82 -4.16 -9.89
CA PHE A 66 -0.44 -5.46 -9.34
C PHE A 66 -0.67 -5.50 -7.83
N ILE A 67 -0.22 -4.48 -7.10
CA ILE A 67 -0.45 -4.41 -5.66
C ILE A 67 -1.94 -4.31 -5.34
N GLN A 68 -2.69 -3.47 -6.07
CA GLN A 68 -4.14 -3.36 -5.91
C GLN A 68 -4.85 -4.72 -6.07
N LYS A 69 -4.52 -5.46 -7.14
CA LYS A 69 -5.09 -6.79 -7.39
C LYS A 69 -4.85 -7.80 -6.26
N ARG A 70 -3.76 -7.65 -5.49
CA ARG A 70 -3.54 -8.49 -4.29
C ARG A 70 -4.57 -8.19 -3.20
N PHE A 71 -4.96 -6.93 -3.04
CA PHE A 71 -5.98 -6.53 -2.06
C PHE A 71 -7.40 -6.82 -2.57
N ASP A 72 -7.62 -6.76 -3.88
CA ASP A 72 -8.92 -7.11 -4.48
C ASP A 72 -9.32 -8.58 -4.22
N LEU A 73 -8.35 -9.48 -3.98
CA LEU A 73 -8.62 -10.86 -3.57
C LEU A 73 -9.37 -10.97 -2.23
N PHE A 74 -9.35 -9.90 -1.42
CA PHE A 74 -10.09 -9.82 -0.16
C PHE A 74 -11.47 -9.16 -0.31
N ALA A 75 -11.89 -8.74 -1.50
CA ALA A 75 -13.15 -8.03 -1.71
C ALA A 75 -14.41 -8.80 -1.24
N GLY A 76 -14.34 -10.12 -1.16
CA GLY A 76 -15.42 -10.97 -0.65
C GLY A 76 -15.40 -11.22 0.86
N VAL A 77 -14.39 -10.70 1.58
CA VAL A 77 -14.23 -10.95 3.02
C VAL A 77 -15.12 -9.97 3.81
N PRO A 78 -16.07 -10.45 4.63
CA PRO A 78 -16.94 -9.57 5.39
C PRO A 78 -16.16 -8.61 6.31
N GLY A 79 -16.46 -7.31 6.24
CA GLY A 79 -15.83 -6.28 7.06
C GLY A 79 -14.36 -6.00 6.72
N PHE A 80 -13.80 -6.58 5.65
CA PHE A 80 -12.48 -6.23 5.17
C PHE A 80 -12.52 -4.86 4.48
N THR A 81 -11.58 -4.00 4.86
CA THR A 81 -11.35 -2.71 4.21
C THR A 81 -9.87 -2.56 3.90
N SER A 82 -9.53 -1.84 2.84
CA SER A 82 -8.13 -1.56 2.51
C SER A 82 -7.95 -0.23 1.80
N SER A 83 -6.79 0.39 1.99
CA SER A 83 -6.32 1.55 1.22
C SER A 83 -4.94 1.27 0.64
N LEU A 84 -4.63 1.91 -0.49
CA LEU A 84 -3.33 1.86 -1.14
C LEU A 84 -2.93 3.27 -1.59
N ASP A 85 -2.04 3.88 -0.83
CA ASP A 85 -1.70 5.29 -0.96
C ASP A 85 -0.26 5.45 -1.48
N SER A 86 -0.05 6.37 -2.42
CA SER A 86 1.27 6.69 -2.97
C SER A 86 1.89 7.83 -2.17
N TRP A 87 3.11 7.61 -1.67
CA TRP A 87 3.84 8.56 -0.84
C TRP A 87 5.20 8.89 -1.47
N MET A 88 5.51 10.17 -1.58
CA MET A 88 6.82 10.65 -2.03
C MET A 88 7.81 10.68 -0.87
N SER A 89 9.11 10.55 -1.19
CA SER A 89 10.16 10.86 -0.23
C SER A 89 10.20 12.36 0.04
N MET A 90 10.95 12.76 1.07
CA MET A 90 11.18 14.17 1.36
C MET A 90 11.88 14.86 0.17
N GLU A 91 12.91 14.21 -0.39
CA GLU A 91 13.68 14.71 -1.54
C GLU A 91 12.79 14.94 -2.76
N GLU A 92 11.96 13.95 -3.12
CA GLU A 92 11.00 14.06 -4.23
C GLU A 92 10.00 15.21 -4.00
N THR A 93 9.52 15.36 -2.76
CA THR A 93 8.60 16.44 -2.38
C THR A 93 9.26 17.81 -2.53
N LEU A 94 10.51 17.96 -2.08
CA LEU A 94 11.26 19.20 -2.19
C LEU A 94 11.55 19.57 -3.65
N GLU A 95 11.92 18.60 -4.50
CA GLU A 95 12.13 18.83 -5.93
C GLU A 95 10.86 19.31 -6.63
N LEU A 96 9.71 18.71 -6.30
CA LEU A 96 8.42 19.11 -6.86
C LEU A 96 8.02 20.54 -6.44
N LEU A 97 8.27 20.90 -5.18
CA LEU A 97 7.99 22.26 -4.69
C LEU A 97 8.90 23.31 -5.33
N LYS A 98 10.18 23.01 -5.55
CA LYS A 98 11.12 23.92 -6.23
C LYS A 98 10.68 24.22 -7.67
N LYS A 99 10.30 23.18 -8.43
CA LYS A 99 9.80 23.35 -9.81
C LYS A 99 8.55 24.24 -9.87
N LYS A 100 7.59 24.06 -8.95
CA LYS A 100 6.40 24.92 -8.88
C LYS A 100 6.69 26.36 -8.45
N GLY A 101 7.75 26.58 -7.68
CA GLY A 101 8.19 27.91 -7.24
C GLY A 101 8.82 28.75 -8.36
N ASP A 102 9.42 28.11 -9.37
CA ASP A 102 10.01 28.81 -10.53
C ASP A 102 8.95 29.25 -11.55
N ASP A 103 7.84 28.51 -11.68
CA ASP A 103 6.73 28.85 -12.57
C ASP A 103 5.97 30.12 -12.13
N THR A 104 6.08 30.53 -10.87
CA THR A 104 5.39 31.73 -10.32
C THR A 104 6.21 33.02 -10.43
N LYS A 105 7.47 32.95 -10.87
CA LYS A 105 8.33 34.12 -11.06
C LYS A 105 8.47 34.58 -12.52
N SER A 106 7.75 33.93 -13.43
CA SER A 106 7.85 34.17 -14.88
C SER A 106 6.62 34.85 -15.49
N GLY A 107 5.78 35.50 -14.67
CA GLY A 107 4.56 36.21 -15.09
C GLY A 107 4.58 37.69 -14.73
#